data_AF-A0A832JWW6-F1
#
_entry.id   AF-A0A832JWW6-F1
#
_cell.length_a   1.000
_cell.length_b   1.000
_cell.length_c   1.000
_cell.angle_alpha   90.00
_cell.angle_beta   90.00
_cell.angle_gamma   90.00
#
_symmetry.space_group_name_H-M   'P 1'
#
loop_
_entity.id
_entity.type
_entity.pdbx_description
1 polymer ?
#
loop_
_entity_poly.entity_id
_entity_poly.type
_entity_poly.pdbx_seq_one_letter_code
_entity_poly.pdbx_strand_id
1 'polypeptide(L)'
;VLEPDSYKTIYTSSTFPTTAYGYVYNLKPELAEKVKEAFFTFDWEGSALQEEFKNSGEAQFIPITYKEHWEVIRTVDKAMGVEYNCD
;
A
#
# COMPACT_ATOMS: atom_id res chain seq x y z
N VAL A 1 -19.58 -9.72 24.52
CA VAL A 1 -18.52 -8.74 24.17
C VAL A 1 -17.33 -9.05 25.06
N LEU A 2 -16.12 -9.18 24.51
CA LEU A 2 -14.91 -9.41 25.30
C LEU A 2 -14.46 -8.08 25.94
N GLU A 3 -14.08 -8.10 27.21
CA GLU A 3 -13.51 -6.92 27.87
C GLU A 3 -12.08 -6.67 27.37
N PRO A 4 -11.66 -5.44 27.08
CA PRO A 4 -10.33 -5.12 26.56
C PRO A 4 -9.17 -5.72 27.37
N ASP A 5 -9.33 -5.78 28.70
CA ASP A 5 -8.30 -6.29 29.62
C ASP A 5 -8.29 -7.83 29.75
N SER A 6 -9.28 -8.51 29.15
CA SER A 6 -9.39 -9.98 29.19
C SER A 6 -8.45 -10.70 28.23
N TYR A 7 -7.74 -9.96 27.37
CA TYR A 7 -6.77 -10.50 26.42
C TYR A 7 -5.53 -9.62 26.35
N LYS A 8 -4.42 -10.19 25.88
CA LYS A 8 -3.19 -9.43 25.61
C LYS A 8 -2.67 -9.78 24.22
N THR A 9 -2.19 -8.78 23.51
CA THR A 9 -1.48 -8.97 22.24
C THR A 9 -0.10 -9.57 22.52
N ILE A 10 0.14 -10.78 22.03
CA ILE A 10 1.45 -11.45 22.17
C ILE A 10 2.37 -11.17 20.97
N TYR A 11 1.79 -10.79 19.83
CA TYR A 11 2.50 -10.53 18.60
C TYR A 11 1.68 -9.59 17.72
N THR A 12 2.35 -8.61 17.12
CA THR A 12 1.81 -7.73 16.09
C THR A 12 2.70 -7.89 14.87
N SER A 13 2.12 -8.23 13.73
CA SER A 13 2.88 -8.34 12.48
C SER A 13 3.35 -6.97 12.00
N SER A 14 4.35 -6.97 11.12
CA SER A 14 4.67 -5.79 10.32
C SER A 14 3.45 -5.35 9.51
N THR A 15 3.40 -4.06 9.16
CA THR A 15 2.38 -3.51 8.26
C THR A 15 2.47 -4.21 6.91
N PHE A 16 1.34 -4.74 6.45
CA PHE A 16 1.22 -5.19 5.08
C PHE A 16 0.97 -3.98 4.18
N PRO A 17 1.67 -3.87 3.04
CA PRO A 17 1.38 -2.79 2.11
C PRO A 17 -0.07 -2.91 1.63
N THR A 18 -0.78 -1.78 1.59
CA THR A 18 -2.10 -1.67 0.99
C THR A 18 -1.97 -1.49 -0.53
N THR A 19 -3.01 -0.96 -1.17
CA THR A 19 -3.04 -0.75 -2.62
C THR A 19 -1.87 0.13 -3.09
N ALA A 20 -1.07 -0.39 -4.02
CA ALA A 20 -0.05 0.40 -4.72
C ALA A 20 -0.51 0.81 -6.12
N TYR A 21 -0.07 2.01 -6.51
CA TYR A 21 -0.20 2.52 -7.87
C TYR A 21 1.17 2.60 -8.51
N GLY A 22 1.32 1.95 -9.66
CA GLY A 22 2.52 1.98 -10.48
C GLY A 22 2.21 2.45 -11.89
N TYR A 23 3.24 2.88 -12.61
CA TYR A 23 3.15 3.17 -14.04
C TYR A 23 4.17 2.33 -14.81
N VAL A 24 3.90 2.11 -16.09
CA VAL A 24 4.77 1.32 -16.97
C VAL A 24 6.15 1.96 -17.10
N TYR A 25 7.21 1.15 -17.12
CA TYR A 25 8.61 1.61 -17.10
C TYR A 25 8.99 2.55 -18.26
N ASN A 26 8.27 2.48 -19.39
CA ASN A 26 8.53 3.27 -20.59
C ASN A 26 7.56 4.47 -20.76
N LEU A 27 6.81 4.82 -19.71
CA LEU A 27 6.00 6.03 -19.71
C LEU A 27 6.90 7.26 -19.85
N LYS A 28 6.49 8.24 -20.67
CA LYS A 28 7.25 9.48 -20.84
C LYS A 28 7.47 10.15 -19.48
N PRO A 29 8.70 10.58 -19.13
CA PRO A 29 8.99 11.15 -17.81
C PRO A 29 8.08 12.32 -17.44
N GLU A 30 7.82 13.24 -18.38
CA GLU A 30 6.94 14.39 -18.16
C GLU A 30 5.50 14.00 -17.80
N LEU A 31 5.01 12.88 -18.33
CA LEU A 31 3.68 12.37 -18.02
C LEU A 31 3.68 11.64 -16.68
N ALA A 32 4.73 10.88 -16.37
CA ALA A 32 4.88 10.21 -15.09
C ALA A 32 4.90 11.22 -13.92
N GLU A 33 5.60 12.34 -14.08
CA GLU A 33 5.64 13.39 -13.07
C GLU A 33 4.27 14.05 -12.87
N LYS A 34 3.52 14.32 -13.94
CA LYS A 34 2.13 14.84 -13.82
C LYS A 34 1.19 13.86 -13.12
N VAL A 35 1.34 12.56 -13.38
CA VAL A 35 0.55 11.53 -12.69
C VAL A 35 0.88 11.53 -11.20
N LYS A 36 2.18 11.55 -10.82
CA LYS A 36 2.58 11.64 -9.40
C LYS A 36 2.04 12.89 -8.73
N GLU A 37 2.17 14.05 -9.38
CA GLU A 37 1.67 15.33 -8.88
C GLU A 37 0.16 15.28 -8.62
N ALA A 38 -0.62 14.71 -9.56
CA ALA A 38 -2.07 14.57 -9.40
C ALA A 38 -2.46 13.70 -8.20
N PHE A 39 -1.69 12.66 -7.87
CA PHE A 39 -1.93 11.85 -6.68
C PHE A 39 -1.52 12.60 -5.40
N PHE A 40 -0.35 13.22 -5.35
CA PHE A 40 0.13 13.92 -4.14
C PHE A 40 -0.64 15.20 -3.83
N THR A 41 -1.27 15.82 -4.83
CA THR A 41 -2.11 17.02 -4.67
C THR A 41 -3.61 16.70 -4.64
N PHE A 42 -3.98 15.41 -4.65
CA PHE A 42 -5.37 14.99 -4.58
C PHE A 42 -6.04 15.48 -3.30
N ASP A 43 -7.19 16.14 -3.42
CA ASP A 43 -8.00 16.56 -2.29
C ASP A 43 -8.84 15.39 -1.78
N TRP A 44 -8.52 14.93 -0.57
CA TRP A 44 -9.21 13.82 0.05
C TRP A 44 -10.55 14.22 0.65
N GLU A 45 -10.77 15.49 0.97
CA GLU A 45 -11.95 15.93 1.72
C GLU A 45 -13.25 15.66 0.95
N GLY A 46 -14.14 14.86 1.54
CA GLY A 46 -15.42 14.47 0.93
C GLY A 46 -15.30 13.51 -0.26
N SER A 47 -14.10 12.99 -0.53
CA SER A 47 -13.89 12.02 -1.61
C SER A 47 -14.35 10.61 -1.22
N ALA A 48 -14.72 9.80 -2.21
CA ALA A 48 -15.01 8.38 -1.98
C ALA A 48 -13.80 7.62 -1.41
N LEU A 49 -12.59 8.03 -1.78
CA LEU A 49 -11.35 7.47 -1.24
C LEU A 49 -11.20 7.76 0.25
N GLN A 50 -11.55 8.95 0.72
CA GLN A 50 -11.52 9.23 2.16
C GLN A 50 -12.47 8.32 2.93
N GLU A 51 -13.69 8.10 2.43
CA GLU A 51 -14.67 7.20 3.08
C GLU A 51 -14.18 5.74 3.09
N GLU A 52 -13.50 5.30 2.03
CA GLU A 52 -12.93 3.95 1.92
C GLU A 52 -11.74 3.74 2.87
N PHE A 53 -10.84 4.72 2.98
CA PHE A 53 -9.58 4.61 3.75
C PHE A 53 -9.65 5.22 5.16
N LYS A 54 -10.81 5.74 5.60
CA LYS A 54 -10.95 6.35 6.94
C LYS A 54 -10.60 5.42 8.10
N ASN A 55 -10.90 4.13 7.96
CA ASN A 55 -10.68 3.14 9.02
C ASN A 55 -9.21 2.68 9.10
N SER A 56 -8.44 2.91 8.04
CA SER A 56 -7.02 2.56 7.94
C SER A 56 -6.11 3.65 8.52
N GLY A 57 -6.61 4.88 8.66
CA GLY A 57 -5.78 6.05 8.97
C GLY A 57 -4.90 6.51 7.80
N GLU A 58 -5.19 6.02 6.59
CA GLU A 58 -4.37 6.20 5.38
C GLU A 58 -4.99 7.21 4.41
N ALA A 59 -5.47 8.35 4.90
CA ALA A 59 -6.07 9.41 4.06
C ALA A 59 -5.00 10.26 3.33
N GLN A 60 -3.94 9.62 2.82
CA GLN A 60 -2.89 10.26 2.03
C GLN A 60 -2.15 9.24 1.16
N PHE A 61 -1.69 9.68 0.00
CA PHE A 61 -0.74 8.92 -0.80
C PHE A 61 0.68 9.16 -0.31
N ILE A 62 1.43 8.08 -0.05
CA ILE A 62 2.83 8.14 0.35
C ILE A 62 3.75 7.64 -0.76
N PRO A 63 4.97 8.19 -0.91
CA PRO A 63 5.95 7.63 -1.82
C PRO A 63 6.38 6.26 -1.31
N ILE A 64 6.34 5.26 -2.20
CA ILE A 64 6.73 3.88 -1.89
C ILE A 64 7.76 3.36 -2.89
N THR A 65 8.51 2.34 -2.47
CA THR A 65 9.39 1.58 -3.34
C THR A 65 9.07 0.09 -3.20
N TYR A 66 9.11 -0.64 -4.32
CA TYR A 66 8.90 -2.10 -4.31
C TYR A 66 9.95 -2.83 -3.45
N LYS A 67 11.20 -2.34 -3.46
CA LYS A 67 12.28 -2.98 -2.69
C LYS A 67 11.98 -2.98 -1.20
N GLU A 68 11.53 -1.85 -0.66
CA GLU A 68 11.32 -1.66 0.79
C GLU A 68 9.93 -2.15 1.22
N HIS A 69 8.88 -1.70 0.53
CA HIS A 69 7.51 -1.87 1.02
C HIS A 69 6.92 -3.24 0.68
N TRP A 70 7.47 -3.95 -0.31
CA TRP A 70 7.07 -5.32 -0.67
C TRP A 70 8.00 -6.38 -0.09
N GLU A 71 8.90 -6.02 0.84
CA GLU A 71 9.81 -7.00 1.46
C GLU A 71 9.07 -8.17 2.12
N VAL A 72 7.99 -7.89 2.87
CA VAL A 72 7.17 -8.92 3.52
C VAL A 72 6.56 -9.87 2.47
N ILE A 73 6.00 -9.32 1.40
CA ILE A 73 5.41 -10.10 0.31
C ILE A 73 6.47 -10.97 -0.36
N ARG A 74 7.62 -10.39 -0.75
CA ARG A 74 8.73 -11.14 -1.35
C ARG A 74 9.26 -12.26 -0.44
N THR A 75 9.23 -12.04 0.87
CA THR A 75 9.62 -13.06 1.87
C THR A 75 8.64 -14.21 1.90
N VAL A 76 7.33 -13.91 1.88
CA VAL A 76 6.26 -14.92 1.82
C VAL A 76 6.32 -15.67 0.49
N ASP A 77 6.42 -14.99 -0.65
CA ASP A 77 6.50 -15.61 -1.98
C ASP A 77 7.67 -16.59 -2.06
N LYS A 78 8.84 -16.19 -1.54
CA LYS A 78 10.01 -17.05 -1.45
C LYS A 78 9.78 -18.27 -0.55
N ALA A 79 9.10 -18.11 0.58
CA ALA A 79 8.79 -19.21 1.48
C ALA A 79 7.74 -20.17 0.91
N MET A 80 6.83 -19.64 0.09
CA MET A 80 5.74 -20.38 -0.54
C MET A 80 6.10 -20.97 -1.90
N GLY A 81 7.25 -20.61 -2.47
CA GLY A 81 7.68 -21.06 -3.79
C GLY A 81 6.85 -20.48 -4.93
N VAL A 82 6.39 -19.23 -4.80
CA VAL A 82 5.61 -18.55 -5.84
C VAL A 82 6.52 -18.20 -7.02
N GLU A 83 6.12 -18.59 -8.22
CA GLU A 83 6.78 -18.23 -9.48
C GLU A 83 5.85 -17.35 -10.32
N TYR A 84 6.36 -16.22 -10.79
CA TYR A 84 5.65 -15.32 -11.69
C TYR A 84 6.07 -15.62 -13.12
N ASN A 85 5.26 -16.40 -13.82
CA ASN A 85 5.48 -16.70 -15.24
C ASN A 85 4.81 -15.63 -16.10
N CYS A 86 5.57 -15.08 -17.05
CA CYS A 86 5.06 -14.15 -18.05
C CYS A 86 4.56 -14.96 -19.26
N ASP A 87 3.42 -15.64 -19.11
CA ASP A 87 2.72 -16.26 -20.23
C ASP A 87 1.88 -15.22 -21.00
#